data_AF-A0A656GI07-F1
#
_entry.id   AF-A0A656GI07-F1
#
_cell.length_a   1.000
_cell.length_b   1.000
_cell.length_c   1.000
_cell.angle_alpha   90.00
_cell.angle_beta   90.00
_cell.angle_gamma   90.00
#
_symmetry.space_group_name_H-M   'P 1'
#
loop_
_entity.id
_entity.type
_entity.pdbx_description
1 polymer ?
#
loop_
_entity_poly.entity_id
_entity_poly.type
_entity_poly.pdbx_seq_one_letter_code
_entity_poly.pdbx_strand_id
1 'polypeptide(L)'
;MFQAGGLTVWLPKFELARKLFFHSAFIARKAFEPNGLDMAFTIYNDGDAAHIHTPAKTGAPSQLLKTKAYRNHFSWLLLNQDVKRSFESIWQSLNREQERTSQDSAYVRWAFDFMPPVSLGGVTINVLGPFDPQSNEILIWEIETLQGLRFDYRGDVFFHHPALKLPVKGERTGCVPMPSGAEDLEVDAEDEPTDAKEPRLIHLPVEGITFDSQLSTKIAYECARAGSYGKKAEDEQGGSKESSPIGVGDPVSGGRLAPGEFAQLGDGEERGQFADRFSQLCEVIEQIAQEPDITLVSLDVNPLPSVLRCSYHMIG
;
A
#
# COMPACT_ATOMS: atom_id res chain seq x y z
N MET A 1 17.56 -13.08 13.26
CA MET A 1 17.22 -14.27 14.05
C MET A 1 16.72 -13.81 15.41
N PHE A 2 15.63 -14.40 15.91
CA PHE A 2 15.09 -14.15 17.25
C PHE A 2 14.39 -15.40 17.78
N GLN A 3 14.05 -15.41 19.07
CA GLN A 3 13.34 -16.52 19.73
C GLN A 3 11.89 -16.13 20.01
N ALA A 4 10.94 -17.01 19.69
CA ALA A 4 9.52 -16.80 19.97
C ALA A 4 8.86 -18.12 20.40
N GLY A 5 8.36 -18.21 21.64
CA GLY A 5 7.69 -19.43 22.13
C GLY A 5 8.54 -20.70 22.06
N GLY A 6 9.87 -20.59 22.16
CA GLY A 6 10.81 -21.72 22.02
C GLY A 6 11.21 -22.06 20.58
N LEU A 7 10.66 -21.34 19.58
CA LEU A 7 11.01 -21.46 18.16
C LEU A 7 12.12 -20.46 17.80
N THR A 8 13.17 -20.93 17.13
CA THR A 8 14.16 -20.05 16.49
C THR A 8 13.59 -19.55 15.16
N VAL A 9 13.47 -18.23 15.03
CA VAL A 9 12.91 -17.60 13.83
C VAL A 9 13.99 -16.87 13.05
N TRP A 10 14.18 -17.29 11.80
CA TRP A 10 15.02 -16.63 10.81
C TRP A 10 14.14 -15.76 9.92
N LEU A 11 14.09 -14.46 10.21
CA LEU A 11 13.38 -13.47 9.41
C LEU A 11 14.38 -12.61 8.62
N PRO A 12 14.39 -12.67 7.27
CA PRO A 12 15.13 -11.73 6.45
C PRO A 12 14.67 -10.30 6.73
N LYS A 13 15.62 -9.39 7.00
CA LYS A 13 15.31 -7.96 7.22
C LYS A 13 14.62 -7.34 6.01
N PHE A 14 15.01 -7.75 4.81
CA PHE A 14 14.36 -7.31 3.58
C PHE A 14 12.87 -7.68 3.55
N GLU A 15 12.51 -8.90 3.97
CA GLU A 15 11.11 -9.33 3.99
C GLU A 15 10.29 -8.52 5.00
N LEU A 16 10.87 -8.23 6.17
CA LEU A 16 10.23 -7.35 7.14
C LEU A 16 10.05 -5.92 6.59
N ALA A 17 11.08 -5.34 5.96
CA ALA A 17 10.98 -4.01 5.36
C ALA A 17 9.97 -3.98 4.19
N ARG A 18 9.94 -5.03 3.36
CA ARG A 18 8.96 -5.20 2.28
C ARG A 18 7.54 -5.14 2.85
N LYS A 19 7.29 -5.93 3.90
CA LYS A 19 5.98 -5.97 4.53
C LYS A 19 5.62 -4.70 5.30
N LEU A 20 6.59 -3.97 5.82
CA LEU A 20 6.32 -2.75 6.59
C LEU A 20 6.20 -1.49 5.73
N PHE A 21 6.86 -1.43 4.58
CA PHE A 21 7.06 -0.15 3.87
C PHE A 21 6.87 -0.23 2.36
N PHE A 22 7.27 -1.32 1.70
CA PHE A 22 7.37 -1.36 0.24
C PHE A 22 6.07 -1.78 -0.45
N HIS A 23 5.03 -0.98 -0.26
CA HIS A 23 3.72 -1.17 -0.92
C HIS A 23 3.46 -0.23 -2.09
N SER A 24 4.40 0.66 -2.39
CA SER A 24 4.40 1.50 -3.58
C SER A 24 5.83 1.71 -4.03
N ALA A 25 6.05 1.88 -5.33
CA ALA A 25 7.35 2.22 -5.88
C ALA A 25 7.82 3.58 -5.32
N PHE A 26 6.89 4.53 -5.16
CA PHE A 26 7.15 5.81 -4.52
C PHE A 26 7.79 5.68 -3.13
N ILE A 27 7.18 4.95 -2.20
CA ILE A 27 7.75 4.79 -0.85
C ILE A 27 9.04 4.00 -0.88
N ALA A 28 9.14 2.94 -1.71
CA ALA A 28 10.36 2.16 -1.83
C ALA A 28 11.56 3.05 -2.24
N ARG A 29 11.38 3.95 -3.21
CA ARG A 29 12.43 4.91 -3.61
C ARG A 29 12.80 5.85 -2.48
N LYS A 30 11.82 6.39 -1.74
CA LYS A 30 12.07 7.27 -0.59
C LYS A 30 12.85 6.61 0.54
N ALA A 31 12.83 5.29 0.66
CA ALA A 31 13.64 4.57 1.65
C ALA A 31 15.14 4.63 1.37
N PHE A 32 15.51 4.89 0.12
CA PHE A 32 16.89 4.98 -0.35
C PHE A 32 17.33 6.42 -0.62
N GLU A 33 16.57 7.41 -0.14
CA GLU A 33 16.92 8.83 -0.20
C GLU A 33 17.22 9.38 1.20
N PRO A 34 18.19 10.30 1.35
CA PRO A 34 18.39 11.02 2.61
C PRO A 34 17.14 11.84 2.95
N ASN A 35 16.55 11.62 4.12
CA ASN A 35 15.32 12.29 4.56
C ASN A 35 14.17 12.18 3.54
N GLY A 36 14.05 11.04 2.84
CA GLY A 36 13.11 10.88 1.72
C GLY A 36 11.65 11.18 2.08
N LEU A 37 11.22 10.87 3.32
CA LEU A 37 9.87 11.21 3.80
C LEU A 37 9.68 12.72 4.00
N ASP A 38 10.66 13.42 4.56
CA ASP A 38 10.58 14.87 4.79
C ASP A 38 10.70 15.68 3.49
N MET A 39 11.35 15.10 2.47
CA MET A 39 11.36 15.67 1.11
C MET A 39 10.03 15.44 0.37
N ALA A 40 9.35 14.35 0.69
CA ALA A 40 8.08 13.95 0.08
C ALA A 40 6.86 14.60 0.73
N PHE A 41 6.92 14.89 2.03
CA PHE A 41 5.78 15.32 2.82
C PHE A 41 6.14 16.47 3.76
N THR A 42 5.19 17.37 3.99
CA THR A 42 5.28 18.39 5.02
C THR A 42 4.11 18.25 5.98
N ILE A 43 4.40 18.20 7.28
CA ILE A 43 3.40 17.95 8.32
C ILE A 43 3.19 19.22 9.15
N TYR A 44 1.95 19.65 9.30
CA TYR A 44 1.54 20.72 10.19
C TYR A 44 0.52 20.17 11.19
N ASN A 45 0.65 20.55 12.47
CA ASN A 45 -0.31 20.19 13.49
C ASN A 45 -1.19 21.40 13.82
N ASP A 46 -2.50 21.19 13.84
CA ASP A 46 -3.51 22.17 14.25
C ASP A 46 -4.35 21.56 15.38
N GLY A 47 -3.98 21.89 16.62
CA GLY A 47 -4.52 21.23 17.81
C GLY A 47 -4.24 19.72 17.78
N ASP A 48 -5.31 18.92 17.84
CA ASP A 48 -5.23 17.46 17.74
C ASP A 48 -5.23 16.97 16.28
N ALA A 49 -5.39 17.84 15.28
CA ALA A 49 -5.40 17.44 13.86
C ALA A 49 -4.01 17.53 13.22
N ALA A 50 -3.69 16.59 12.34
CA ALA A 50 -2.46 16.58 11.55
C ALA A 50 -2.80 16.83 10.08
N HIS A 51 -2.06 17.74 9.46
CA HIS A 51 -2.19 18.12 8.06
C HIS A 51 -0.93 17.70 7.32
N ILE A 52 -1.06 16.69 6.46
CA ILE A 52 0.03 16.12 5.67
C ILE A 52 -0.11 16.66 4.24
N HIS A 53 0.83 17.54 3.86
CA HIS A 53 0.92 18.11 2.53
C HIS A 53 1.93 17.34 1.69
N THR A 54 1.62 17.17 0.41
CA THR A 54 2.53 16.57 -0.56
C THR A 54 2.61 17.41 -1.83
N PRO A 55 3.80 17.73 -2.35
CA PRO A 55 3.96 18.45 -3.60
C PRO A 55 3.58 17.58 -4.81
N ALA A 56 3.16 18.21 -5.90
CA ALA A 56 2.59 17.50 -7.06
C ALA A 56 3.59 16.64 -7.86
N LYS A 57 4.89 16.98 -7.85
CA LYS A 57 5.90 16.32 -8.69
C LYS A 57 6.84 15.39 -7.94
N THR A 58 7.23 15.78 -6.72
CA THR A 58 8.23 15.06 -5.92
C THR A 58 7.61 14.29 -4.75
N GLY A 59 6.31 14.45 -4.54
CA GLY A 59 5.56 13.86 -3.44
C GLY A 59 4.71 12.66 -3.87
N ALA A 60 3.87 12.20 -2.95
CA ALA A 60 3.04 11.03 -3.16
C ALA A 60 2.05 11.22 -4.33
N PRO A 61 1.95 10.24 -5.25
CA PRO A 61 0.95 10.27 -6.32
C PRO A 61 -0.46 10.44 -5.76
N SER A 62 -1.22 11.38 -6.33
CA SER A 62 -2.60 11.66 -5.91
C SER A 62 -3.52 10.43 -5.99
N GLN A 63 -3.22 9.48 -6.88
CA GLN A 63 -3.95 8.23 -7.03
C GLN A 63 -3.82 7.34 -5.78
N LEU A 64 -2.65 7.27 -5.14
CA LEU A 64 -2.47 6.52 -3.89
C LEU A 64 -3.29 7.17 -2.75
N LEU A 65 -3.29 8.49 -2.66
CA LEU A 65 -4.02 9.22 -1.61
C LEU A 65 -5.54 9.06 -1.68
N LYS A 66 -6.10 8.69 -2.84
CA LYS A 66 -7.54 8.39 -2.98
C LYS A 66 -7.93 7.13 -2.21
N THR A 67 -7.02 6.18 -2.07
CA THR A 67 -7.24 4.92 -1.33
C THR A 67 -7.05 5.15 0.18
N LYS A 68 -8.02 4.73 1.01
CA LYS A 68 -7.94 4.94 2.46
C LYS A 68 -6.82 4.12 3.10
N ALA A 69 -6.58 2.90 2.65
CA ALA A 69 -5.46 2.08 3.12
C ALA A 69 -4.09 2.75 2.98
N TYR A 70 -3.82 3.44 1.86
CA TYR A 70 -2.59 4.21 1.70
C TYR A 70 -2.53 5.42 2.63
N ARG A 71 -3.64 6.15 2.80
CA ARG A 71 -3.68 7.26 3.77
C ARG A 71 -3.41 6.77 5.19
N ASN A 72 -4.00 5.64 5.57
CA ASN A 72 -3.79 5.01 6.86
C ASN A 72 -2.31 4.62 7.04
N HIS A 73 -1.73 3.97 6.04
CA HIS A 73 -0.34 3.57 6.04
C HIS A 73 0.62 4.76 6.12
N PHE A 74 0.40 5.81 5.32
CA PHE A 74 1.21 7.03 5.38
C PHE A 74 1.05 7.75 6.71
N SER A 75 -0.15 7.77 7.29
CA SER A 75 -0.36 8.33 8.63
C SER A 75 0.46 7.59 9.68
N TRP A 76 0.44 6.25 9.64
CA TRP A 76 1.25 5.42 10.52
C TRP A 76 2.75 5.66 10.33
N LEU A 77 3.23 5.64 9.09
CA LEU A 77 4.63 5.85 8.74
C LEU A 77 5.15 7.25 9.15
N LEU A 78 4.35 8.30 8.96
CA LEU A 78 4.76 9.69 9.13
C LEU A 78 4.58 10.21 10.57
N LEU A 79 3.55 9.76 11.28
CA LEU A 79 3.20 10.27 12.60
C LEU A 79 3.74 9.40 13.75
N ASN A 80 4.13 8.15 13.48
CA ASN A 80 4.86 7.32 14.44
C ASN A 80 6.38 7.53 14.28
N GLN A 81 7.00 8.26 15.21
CA GLN A 81 8.43 8.58 15.17
C GLN A 81 9.35 7.35 15.21
N ASP A 82 8.91 6.26 15.83
CA ASP A 82 9.70 5.04 15.87
C ASP A 82 9.75 4.35 14.52
N VAL A 83 8.58 4.26 13.87
CA VAL A 83 8.41 3.72 12.52
C VAL A 83 9.14 4.59 11.50
N LYS A 84 9.01 5.92 11.60
CA LYS A 84 9.73 6.87 10.73
C LYS A 84 11.25 6.67 10.82
N ARG A 85 11.80 6.59 12.03
CA ARG A 85 13.24 6.34 12.25
C ARG A 85 13.67 4.98 11.70
N SER A 86 12.82 3.96 11.85
CA SER A 86 13.07 2.64 11.28
C SER A 86 13.16 2.70 9.75
N PHE A 87 12.23 3.39 9.09
CA PHE A 87 12.26 3.61 7.65
C PHE A 87 13.54 4.34 7.21
N GLU A 88 13.88 5.45 7.85
CA GLU A 88 15.08 6.25 7.51
C GLU A 88 16.39 5.50 7.75
N SER A 89 16.38 4.50 8.63
CA SER A 89 17.56 3.67 8.88
C SER A 89 17.98 2.80 7.68
N ILE A 90 17.10 2.57 6.70
CA ILE A 90 17.41 1.87 5.45
C ILE A 90 18.52 2.63 4.71
N TRP A 91 18.29 3.93 4.44
CA TRP A 91 19.29 4.78 3.81
C TRP A 91 20.57 4.90 4.66
N GLN A 92 20.45 5.03 5.98
CA GLN A 92 21.62 5.12 6.86
C GLN A 92 22.49 3.86 6.81
N SER A 93 21.86 2.68 6.79
CA SER A 93 22.55 1.40 6.73
C SER A 93 23.21 1.20 5.36
N LEU A 94 22.49 1.53 4.27
CA LEU A 94 23.05 1.56 2.93
C LEU A 94 24.33 2.40 2.85
N ASN A 95 24.37 3.59 3.45
CA ASN A 95 25.55 4.45 3.34
C ASN A 95 26.69 4.10 4.33
N ARG A 96 26.40 3.33 5.38
CA ARG A 96 27.40 2.94 6.39
C ARG A 96 28.07 1.60 6.07
N GLU A 97 27.33 0.65 5.52
CA GLU A 97 27.73 -0.76 5.40
C GLU A 97 28.13 -1.16 3.97
N GLN A 98 28.44 -0.16 3.14
CA GLN A 98 28.96 -0.38 1.80
C GLN A 98 30.40 -0.88 1.84
N GLU A 99 30.61 -2.12 1.42
CA GLU A 99 31.93 -2.73 1.33
C GLU A 99 32.44 -2.70 -0.12
N ARG A 100 33.68 -2.20 -0.30
CA ARG A 100 34.35 -2.33 -1.60
C ARG A 100 34.82 -3.77 -1.77
N THR A 101 34.47 -4.37 -2.91
CA THR A 101 34.80 -5.79 -3.19
C THR A 101 36.33 -6.02 -3.31
N SER A 102 37.09 -4.98 -3.67
CA SER A 102 38.56 -4.92 -3.65
C SER A 102 39.02 -3.46 -3.77
N GLN A 103 40.29 -3.16 -3.48
CA GLN A 103 40.84 -1.78 -3.54
C GLN A 103 40.73 -1.14 -4.96
N ASP A 104 40.73 -1.97 -6.01
CA ASP A 104 40.67 -1.53 -7.42
C ASP A 104 39.29 -1.75 -8.08
N SER A 105 38.31 -2.30 -7.36
CA SER A 105 36.97 -2.53 -7.93
C SER A 105 36.09 -1.31 -7.77
N ALA A 106 35.44 -0.90 -8.86
CA ALA A 106 34.39 0.10 -8.85
C ALA A 106 33.06 -0.43 -8.25
N TYR A 107 32.96 -1.74 -7.99
CA TYR A 107 31.75 -2.38 -7.49
C TYR A 107 31.73 -2.44 -5.95
N VAL A 108 30.66 -1.87 -5.41
CA VAL A 108 30.33 -1.90 -4.00
C VAL A 108 29.30 -2.99 -3.77
N ARG A 109 29.48 -3.78 -2.71
CA ARG A 109 28.49 -4.76 -2.23
C ARG A 109 27.85 -4.25 -0.96
N TRP A 110 26.57 -4.52 -0.83
CA TRP A 110 25.79 -4.19 0.34
C TRP A 110 24.77 -5.29 0.60
N ALA A 111 24.73 -5.78 1.84
CA ALA A 111 23.66 -6.64 2.31
C ALA A 111 22.56 -5.76 2.88
N PHE A 112 21.30 -5.95 2.46
CA PHE A 112 20.20 -5.13 2.93
C PHE A 112 20.08 -5.17 4.46
N ASP A 113 20.10 -3.99 5.08
CA ASP A 113 19.92 -3.82 6.52
C ASP A 113 19.09 -2.56 6.81
N PHE A 114 18.38 -2.60 7.92
CA PHE A 114 17.69 -1.50 8.58
C PHE A 114 17.47 -1.87 10.06
N MET A 115 17.19 -0.87 10.89
CA MET A 115 16.79 -1.06 12.28
C MET A 115 15.26 -1.19 12.35
N PRO A 116 14.69 -2.37 12.68
CA PRO A 116 13.24 -2.53 12.80
C PRO A 116 12.65 -1.64 13.91
N PRO A 117 11.39 -1.21 13.81
CA PRO A 117 10.77 -0.39 14.85
C PRO A 117 10.52 -1.23 16.11
N VAL A 118 10.76 -0.65 17.28
CA VAL A 118 10.46 -1.28 18.57
C VAL A 118 8.95 -1.32 18.83
N SER A 119 8.16 -0.48 18.15
CA SER A 119 6.70 -0.44 18.25
C SER A 119 5.98 -1.66 17.67
N LEU A 120 6.70 -2.67 17.16
CA LEU A 120 6.11 -3.95 16.70
C LEU A 120 5.73 -4.91 17.83
N GLY A 121 5.93 -4.53 19.10
CA GLY A 121 5.51 -5.34 20.24
C GLY A 121 3.99 -5.60 20.24
N GLY A 122 3.61 -6.87 20.25
CA GLY A 122 2.20 -7.30 20.26
C GLY A 122 1.55 -7.44 18.88
N VAL A 123 2.32 -7.27 17.80
CA VAL A 123 1.87 -7.54 16.42
C VAL A 123 1.81 -9.05 16.17
N THR A 124 0.73 -9.51 15.54
CA THR A 124 0.58 -10.89 15.07
C THR A 124 1.03 -10.96 13.61
N ILE A 125 1.86 -11.95 13.27
CA ILE A 125 2.32 -12.18 11.91
C ILE A 125 1.90 -13.57 11.44
N ASN A 126 1.37 -13.64 10.22
CA ASN A 126 1.20 -14.90 9.49
C ASN A 126 2.32 -15.00 8.47
N VAL A 127 2.97 -16.16 8.42
CA VAL A 127 4.22 -16.34 7.66
C VAL A 127 4.22 -17.65 6.89
N LEU A 128 4.92 -17.65 5.76
CA LEU A 128 5.23 -18.82 4.97
C LEU A 128 6.73 -19.07 5.00
N GLY A 129 7.11 -20.34 5.07
CA GLY A 129 8.50 -20.74 5.01
C GLY A 129 8.74 -22.16 5.54
N PRO A 130 9.92 -22.73 5.28
CA PRO A 130 10.27 -24.05 5.77
C PRO A 130 10.44 -24.04 7.29
N PHE A 131 9.78 -24.99 7.94
CA PHE A 131 9.94 -25.32 9.35
C PHE A 131 10.71 -26.63 9.49
N ASP A 132 11.73 -26.64 10.34
CA ASP A 132 12.46 -27.84 10.74
C ASP A 132 12.04 -28.27 12.16
N PRO A 133 11.29 -29.38 12.29
CA PRO A 133 10.86 -29.90 13.59
C PRO A 133 12.02 -30.40 14.47
N GLN A 134 13.17 -30.77 13.90
CA GLN A 134 14.28 -31.34 14.68
C GLN A 134 15.03 -30.26 15.45
N SER A 135 15.33 -29.15 14.78
CA SER A 135 16.00 -27.99 15.37
C SER A 135 15.03 -26.98 15.99
N ASN A 136 13.72 -27.16 15.75
CA ASN A 136 12.65 -26.23 16.13
C ASN A 136 12.95 -24.82 15.60
N GLU A 137 13.26 -24.74 14.31
CA GLU A 137 13.58 -23.50 13.61
C GLU A 137 12.67 -23.28 12.41
N ILE A 138 12.36 -22.01 12.11
CA ILE A 138 11.65 -21.61 10.90
C ILE A 138 12.44 -20.54 10.15
N LEU A 139 12.56 -20.69 8.84
CA LEU A 139 13.01 -19.63 7.95
C LEU A 139 11.80 -19.01 7.27
N ILE A 140 11.54 -17.74 7.55
CA ILE A 140 10.44 -17.00 6.93
C ILE A 140 10.88 -16.57 5.54
N TRP A 141 10.12 -17.00 4.53
CA TRP A 141 10.26 -16.54 3.15
C TRP A 141 9.33 -15.36 2.87
N GLU A 142 8.12 -15.41 3.42
CA GLU A 142 7.10 -14.39 3.19
C GLU A 142 6.28 -14.15 4.46
N ILE A 143 5.96 -12.88 4.73
CA ILE A 143 4.96 -12.47 5.70
C ILE A 143 3.65 -12.21 4.93
N GLU A 144 2.69 -13.11 5.08
CA GLU A 144 1.37 -13.00 4.45
C GLU A 144 0.53 -11.88 5.06
N THR A 145 0.52 -11.79 6.40
CA THR A 145 -0.22 -10.74 7.10
C THR A 145 0.53 -10.20 8.31
N LEU A 146 0.31 -8.92 8.58
CA LEU A 146 0.86 -8.20 9.72
C LEU A 146 -0.29 -7.46 10.40
N GLN A 147 -0.66 -7.91 11.60
CA GLN A 147 -1.90 -7.51 12.26
C GLN A 147 -1.67 -6.86 13.61
N GLY A 148 -2.49 -5.85 13.92
CA GLY A 148 -2.43 -5.15 15.21
C GLY A 148 -1.25 -4.17 15.29
N LEU A 149 -0.90 -3.53 14.17
CA LEU A 149 0.07 -2.43 14.19
C LEU A 149 -0.46 -1.31 15.09
N ARG A 150 0.32 -1.00 16.12
CA ARG A 150 -0.01 0.07 17.06
C ARG A 150 0.11 1.43 16.42
N PHE A 151 -0.94 2.23 16.61
CA PHE A 151 -0.92 3.63 16.25
C PHE A 151 -1.69 4.48 17.26
N ASP A 152 -0.95 5.21 18.10
CA ASP A 152 -1.49 5.96 19.24
C ASP A 152 -2.02 7.36 18.87
N TYR A 153 -1.98 7.75 17.60
CA TYR A 153 -2.48 9.05 17.17
C TYR A 153 -4.02 9.04 17.13
N ARG A 154 -4.65 9.90 17.94
CA ARG A 154 -6.11 9.96 18.09
C ARG A 154 -6.78 11.08 17.31
N GLY A 155 -5.99 11.93 16.66
CA GLY A 155 -6.46 13.06 15.88
C GLY A 155 -7.04 12.69 14.52
N ASP A 156 -7.72 13.66 13.90
CA ASP A 156 -8.00 13.61 12.47
C ASP A 156 -6.71 13.86 11.67
N VAL A 157 -6.51 13.11 10.58
CA VAL A 157 -5.39 13.29 9.66
C VAL A 157 -5.91 13.73 8.29
N PHE A 158 -5.52 14.92 7.85
CA PHE A 158 -5.91 15.51 6.58
C PHE A 158 -4.77 15.45 5.57
N PHE A 159 -5.03 14.87 4.39
CA PHE A 159 -4.09 14.82 3.28
C PHE A 159 -4.39 15.91 2.26
N HIS A 160 -3.38 16.71 1.92
CA HIS A 160 -3.45 17.82 0.97
C HIS A 160 -2.55 17.52 -0.22
N HIS A 161 -3.11 17.61 -1.43
CA HIS A 161 -2.36 17.41 -2.66
C HIS A 161 -2.89 18.36 -3.76
N PRO A 162 -2.03 19.10 -4.49
CA PRO A 162 -2.46 20.12 -5.47
C PRO A 162 -3.38 19.61 -6.60
N ALA A 163 -3.24 18.34 -6.98
CA ALA A 163 -4.12 17.68 -7.96
C ALA A 163 -5.49 17.22 -7.40
N LEU A 164 -5.70 17.17 -6.08
CA LEU A 164 -6.96 16.76 -5.47
C LEU A 164 -7.90 17.98 -5.34
N LYS A 165 -8.88 18.05 -6.24
CA LYS A 165 -9.84 19.17 -6.33
C LYS A 165 -11.25 18.70 -5.98
N LEU A 166 -12.03 19.58 -5.37
CA LEU A 166 -13.43 19.31 -5.03
C LEU A 166 -14.25 19.13 -6.32
N PRO A 167 -14.97 18.01 -6.49
CA PRO A 167 -15.93 17.88 -7.58
C PRO A 167 -17.12 18.82 -7.31
N VAL A 168 -17.26 19.86 -8.12
CA VAL A 168 -18.46 20.73 -8.08
C VAL A 168 -19.57 20.01 -8.83
N LYS A 169 -20.62 19.61 -8.11
CA LYS A 169 -21.82 19.01 -8.69
C LYS A 169 -22.57 20.09 -9.49
N GLY A 170 -22.49 20.06 -10.81
CA GLY A 170 -23.42 20.81 -11.66
C GLY A 170 -24.81 20.17 -11.56
N GLU A 171 -25.88 20.97 -11.45
CA GLU A 171 -27.25 20.50 -11.59
C GLU A 171 -27.46 20.00 -13.02
N ARG A 172 -27.16 18.72 -13.26
CA ARG A 172 -27.65 17.90 -14.37
C ARG A 172 -27.25 16.45 -14.11
N THR A 173 -28.25 15.58 -14.11
CA THR A 173 -28.09 14.12 -14.11
C THR A 173 -27.40 13.69 -15.40
N GLY A 174 -26.07 13.69 -15.39
CA GLY A 174 -25.22 13.08 -16.41
C GLY A 174 -24.71 11.76 -15.88
N CYS A 175 -24.90 10.69 -16.65
CA CYS A 175 -24.41 9.35 -16.34
C CYS A 175 -22.89 9.42 -16.06
N VAL A 176 -22.47 8.93 -14.90
CA VAL A 176 -21.04 8.75 -14.59
C VAL A 176 -20.49 7.78 -15.64
N PRO A 177 -19.44 8.14 -16.40
CA PRO A 177 -18.76 7.18 -17.23
C PRO A 177 -18.20 6.10 -16.30
N MET A 178 -18.69 4.88 -16.45
CA MET A 178 -18.09 3.70 -15.86
C MET A 178 -16.60 3.70 -16.24
N PRO A 179 -15.66 3.44 -15.31
CA PRO A 179 -14.27 3.25 -15.70
C PRO A 179 -14.25 2.12 -16.73
N SER A 180 -13.75 2.41 -17.94
CA SER A 180 -13.49 1.38 -18.93
C SER A 180 -12.56 0.37 -18.29
N GLY A 181 -12.88 -0.92 -18.51
CA GLY A 181 -12.25 -2.06 -17.85
C GLY A 181 -10.72 -2.05 -17.89
N ALA A 182 -10.12 -2.95 -17.11
CA ALA A 182 -8.68 -3.19 -17.07
C ALA A 182 -8.10 -3.12 -18.48
N GLU A 183 -7.39 -2.02 -18.77
CA GLU A 183 -6.43 -2.01 -19.86
C GLU A 183 -5.39 -3.06 -19.45
N ASP A 184 -5.15 -4.08 -20.27
CA ASP A 184 -3.99 -4.94 -20.06
C ASP A 184 -2.77 -4.01 -20.10
N LEU A 185 -2.22 -3.68 -18.93
CA LEU A 185 -1.10 -2.74 -18.83
C LEU A 185 0.15 -3.49 -19.28
N GLU A 186 0.64 -3.17 -20.48
CA GLU A 186 1.93 -3.64 -20.94
C GLU A 186 3.03 -2.89 -20.19
N VAL A 187 3.92 -3.62 -19.51
CA VAL A 187 5.07 -3.02 -18.82
C VAL A 187 6.28 -3.13 -19.74
N ASP A 188 6.87 -1.99 -20.06
CA ASP A 188 8.09 -1.88 -20.84
C ASP A 188 9.24 -1.44 -19.91
N ALA A 189 10.32 -2.21 -19.91
CA ALA A 189 11.49 -1.99 -19.07
C ALA A 189 12.67 -1.35 -19.82
N GLU A 190 12.55 -1.18 -21.14
CA GLU A 190 13.61 -0.65 -22.00
C GLU A 190 13.48 0.87 -22.18
N ASP A 191 12.26 1.37 -22.41
CA ASP A 191 12.00 2.80 -22.58
C ASP A 191 11.78 3.52 -21.23
N GLU A 192 12.31 4.74 -21.09
CA GLU A 192 12.19 5.50 -19.83
C GLU A 192 10.80 6.18 -19.68
N PRO A 193 10.21 6.16 -18.47
CA PRO A 193 8.97 6.89 -18.20
C PRO A 193 9.19 8.40 -18.12
N THR A 194 8.15 9.18 -18.40
CA THR A 194 8.20 10.65 -18.41
C THR A 194 7.66 11.27 -17.11
N ASP A 195 8.30 12.36 -16.67
CA ASP A 195 7.83 13.22 -15.57
C ASP A 195 6.63 14.12 -15.95
N ALA A 196 6.26 14.16 -17.23
CA ALA A 196 5.19 14.99 -17.75
C ALA A 196 3.78 14.37 -17.63
N LYS A 197 3.69 13.05 -17.42
CA LYS A 197 2.43 12.30 -17.34
C LYS A 197 2.15 11.90 -15.89
N GLU A 198 0.88 11.86 -15.51
CA GLU A 198 0.49 11.30 -14.21
C GLU A 198 0.78 9.80 -14.16
N PRO A 199 1.24 9.26 -13.01
CA PRO A 199 1.39 7.83 -12.81
C PRO A 199 0.08 7.07 -13.03
N ARG A 200 0.18 5.83 -13.53
CA ARG A 200 -0.93 4.89 -13.64
C ARG A 200 -0.76 3.78 -12.61
N LEU A 201 -1.82 3.43 -11.88
CA LEU A 201 -1.77 2.34 -10.91
C LEU A 201 -1.63 0.98 -11.60
N ILE A 202 -0.66 0.19 -11.14
CA ILE A 202 -0.48 -1.23 -11.41
C ILE A 202 -1.05 -1.97 -10.20
N HIS A 203 -2.20 -2.61 -10.38
CA HIS A 203 -2.84 -3.38 -9.32
C HIS A 203 -2.10 -4.70 -9.11
N LEU A 204 -1.51 -4.84 -7.92
CA LEU A 204 -0.86 -6.07 -7.46
C LEU A 204 -1.71 -6.70 -6.36
N PRO A 205 -1.47 -7.97 -5.98
CA PRO A 205 -2.15 -8.59 -4.85
C PRO A 205 -2.07 -7.70 -3.60
N VAL A 206 -3.21 -7.53 -2.92
CA VAL A 206 -3.30 -6.67 -1.75
C VAL A 206 -2.57 -7.32 -0.58
N GLU A 207 -1.68 -6.57 0.04
CA GLU A 207 -0.92 -6.98 1.22
C GLU A 207 -1.78 -6.90 2.48
N GLY A 208 -1.76 -7.95 3.29
CA GLY A 208 -2.51 -8.00 4.55
C GLY A 208 -1.85 -7.18 5.65
N ILE A 209 -2.28 -5.93 5.86
CA ILE A 209 -1.83 -5.08 6.98
C ILE A 209 -3.03 -4.52 7.72
N THR A 210 -3.05 -4.67 9.04
CA THR A 210 -4.11 -4.11 9.90
C THR A 210 -3.55 -3.36 11.09
N PHE A 211 -4.26 -2.29 11.47
CA PHE A 211 -3.95 -1.45 12.62
C PHE A 211 -4.85 -1.83 13.79
N ASP A 212 -4.37 -1.65 15.01
CA ASP A 212 -5.12 -1.92 16.24
C ASP A 212 -6.20 -0.85 16.54
N SER A 213 -6.13 0.29 15.86
CA SER A 213 -7.05 1.42 16.00
C SER A 213 -7.61 1.87 14.66
N GLN A 214 -8.83 2.42 14.69
CA GLN A 214 -9.43 3.00 13.50
C GLN A 214 -8.87 4.40 13.24
N LEU A 215 -8.19 4.52 12.11
CA LEU A 215 -7.61 5.76 11.62
C LEU A 215 -8.66 6.67 10.98
N SER A 216 -8.78 7.91 11.48
CA SER A 216 -9.61 8.95 10.87
C SER A 216 -8.79 9.75 9.84
N THR A 217 -8.71 9.24 8.60
CA THR A 217 -7.98 9.89 7.50
C THR A 217 -8.93 10.49 6.47
N LYS A 218 -8.69 11.75 6.11
CA LYS A 218 -9.54 12.55 5.21
C LYS A 218 -8.69 13.19 4.11
N ILE A 219 -9.29 13.41 2.94
CA ILE A 219 -8.69 14.24 1.89
C ILE A 219 -9.19 15.67 2.09
N ALA A 220 -8.25 16.60 2.18
CA ALA A 220 -8.54 18.02 2.11
C ALA A 220 -8.39 18.50 0.66
N TYR A 221 -9.45 19.07 0.12
CA TYR A 221 -9.49 19.52 -1.27
C TYR A 221 -9.13 21.00 -1.36
N GLU A 222 -8.16 21.34 -2.20
CA GLU A 222 -7.79 22.74 -2.50
C GLU A 222 -8.72 23.30 -3.60
N CYS A 223 -9.70 24.13 -3.22
CA CYS A 223 -10.57 24.93 -4.09
C CYS A 223 -11.43 24.21 -5.18
N ALA A 224 -12.60 24.79 -5.45
CA ALA A 224 -13.58 24.31 -6.41
C ALA A 224 -13.15 24.61 -7.87
N ARG A 225 -13.26 23.64 -8.78
CA ARG A 225 -13.22 23.88 -10.23
C ARG A 225 -14.65 23.91 -10.78
N ALA A 226 -15.03 24.97 -11.49
CA ALA A 226 -16.19 24.92 -12.37
C ALA A 226 -15.95 23.85 -13.44
N GLY A 227 -16.87 22.88 -13.57
CA GLY A 227 -16.77 21.85 -14.60
C GLY A 227 -16.74 22.49 -15.98
N SER A 228 -15.75 22.15 -16.83
CA SER A 228 -15.76 22.61 -18.21
C SER A 228 -16.87 21.88 -18.97
N TYR A 229 -17.93 22.62 -19.31
CA TYR A 229 -18.96 22.14 -20.21
C TYR A 229 -18.40 21.83 -21.60
N GLY A 230 -18.77 20.65 -22.11
CA GLY A 230 -18.93 20.24 -23.50
C GLY A 230 -18.12 20.91 -24.61
N LYS A 231 -17.07 20.22 -25.08
CA LYS A 231 -16.83 20.11 -26.52
C LYS A 231 -17.43 18.79 -26.98
N LYS A 232 -18.34 18.86 -27.96
CA LYS A 232 -18.81 17.68 -28.69
C LYS A 232 -17.59 17.00 -29.29
N ALA A 233 -17.34 15.75 -28.92
CA ALA A 233 -16.51 14.89 -29.73
C ALA A 233 -17.29 14.69 -31.04
N GLU A 234 -16.77 15.23 -32.13
CA GLU A 234 -17.08 14.67 -33.44
C GLU A 234 -16.62 13.22 -33.43
N ASP A 235 -17.44 12.35 -34.02
CA ASP A 235 -17.27 10.91 -34.09
C ASP A 235 -15.85 10.52 -34.53
N GLU A 236 -14.99 10.15 -33.58
CA GLU A 236 -13.88 9.24 -33.89
C GLU A 236 -14.40 7.82 -33.72
N GLN A 237 -14.66 7.21 -34.88
CA GLN A 237 -14.92 5.79 -35.06
C GLN A 237 -14.02 4.93 -34.16
N GLY A 238 -14.62 3.89 -33.59
CA GLY A 238 -13.96 2.90 -32.75
C GLY A 238 -12.66 2.37 -33.36
N GLY A 239 -11.54 2.82 -32.79
CA GLY A 239 -10.28 2.11 -32.82
C GLY A 239 -10.15 1.28 -31.54
N SER A 240 -9.80 0.01 -31.69
CA SER A 240 -9.29 -0.81 -30.59
C SER A 240 -8.25 0.00 -29.82
N LYS A 241 -8.48 0.30 -28.53
CA LYS A 241 -7.43 0.90 -27.69
C LYS A 241 -6.33 -0.15 -27.53
N GLU A 242 -5.26 -0.01 -28.31
CA GLU A 242 -3.99 -0.66 -28.00
C GLU A 242 -3.55 -0.18 -26.61
N SER A 243 -3.20 -1.12 -25.74
CA SER A 243 -2.62 -0.87 -24.43
C SER A 243 -1.32 -0.08 -24.61
N SER A 244 -1.27 1.18 -24.18
CA SER A 244 -0.03 1.95 -24.22
C SER A 244 0.93 1.43 -23.14
N PRO A 245 2.19 1.08 -23.46
CA PRO A 245 3.12 0.57 -22.47
C PRO A 245 3.43 1.61 -21.37
N ILE A 246 3.69 1.10 -20.18
CA ILE A 246 4.05 1.89 -18.99
C ILE A 246 5.43 1.48 -18.48
N GLY A 247 6.18 2.45 -17.95
CA GLY A 247 7.51 2.24 -17.39
C GLY A 247 7.50 2.22 -15.86
N VAL A 248 8.24 1.30 -15.25
CA VAL A 248 8.36 1.16 -13.77
C VAL A 248 9.59 1.91 -13.21
N GLY A 249 10.47 2.40 -14.09
CA GLY A 249 11.64 3.19 -13.74
C GLY A 249 11.32 4.57 -13.16
N ASP A 250 12.37 5.32 -12.82
CA ASP A 250 12.22 6.71 -12.40
C ASP A 250 11.82 7.58 -13.59
N PRO A 251 10.77 8.42 -13.44
CA PRO A 251 10.36 9.30 -14.51
C PRO A 251 11.41 10.39 -14.76
N VAL A 252 11.78 10.57 -16.02
CA VAL A 252 12.77 11.56 -16.45
C VAL A 252 12.16 12.59 -17.40
N SER A 253 12.78 13.77 -17.47
CA SER A 253 12.44 14.76 -18.48
C SER A 253 12.82 14.23 -19.87
N GLY A 254 11.85 14.14 -20.78
CA GLY A 254 12.04 13.60 -22.12
C GLY A 254 11.77 12.10 -22.28
N GLY A 255 11.40 11.41 -21.21
CA GLY A 255 10.90 10.03 -21.29
C GLY A 255 9.66 9.89 -22.18
N ARG A 256 9.32 8.66 -22.57
CA ARG A 256 8.26 8.38 -23.55
C ARG A 256 7.03 7.74 -22.91
N LEU A 257 7.27 6.82 -21.98
CA LEU A 257 6.23 6.01 -21.35
C LEU A 257 5.50 6.76 -20.24
N ALA A 258 4.28 6.35 -19.92
CA ALA A 258 3.65 6.80 -18.69
C ALA A 258 4.28 6.06 -17.49
N PRO A 259 4.52 6.74 -16.35
CA PRO A 259 5.04 6.07 -15.17
C PRO A 259 3.99 5.11 -14.56
N GLY A 260 4.43 3.93 -14.16
CA GLY A 260 3.65 2.97 -13.38
C GLY A 260 3.85 3.18 -11.88
N GLU A 261 2.81 2.97 -11.10
CA GLU A 261 2.86 3.01 -9.63
C GLU A 261 2.20 1.77 -9.04
N PHE A 262 2.86 1.11 -8.09
CA PHE A 262 2.35 -0.13 -7.50
C PHE A 262 1.24 0.15 -6.50
N ALA A 263 0.12 -0.54 -6.67
CA ALA A 263 -1.04 -0.51 -5.79
C ALA A 263 -1.18 -1.85 -5.06
N GLN A 264 -0.49 -2.01 -3.91
CA GLN A 264 -0.51 -3.19 -3.04
C GLN A 264 -1.29 -3.00 -1.74
N LEU A 265 -1.72 -1.78 -1.41
CA LEU A 265 -2.65 -1.54 -0.30
C LEU A 265 -4.03 -1.27 -0.87
N GLY A 266 -4.98 -2.11 -0.48
CA GLY A 266 -6.40 -1.91 -0.72
C GLY A 266 -7.10 -1.65 0.59
N ASP A 267 -8.28 -1.05 0.51
CA ASP A 267 -9.24 -1.19 1.59
C ASP A 267 -9.54 -2.68 1.65
N GLY A 268 -8.85 -3.38 2.55
CA GLY A 268 -9.05 -4.79 2.77
C GLY A 268 -10.54 -4.99 2.90
N GLU A 269 -11.06 -5.89 2.07
CA GLU A 269 -12.38 -6.48 2.21
C GLU A 269 -12.78 -6.47 3.67
N GLU A 270 -13.81 -5.71 4.01
CA GLU A 270 -14.17 -5.39 5.38
C GLU A 270 -14.46 -6.69 6.15
N ARG A 271 -13.42 -7.33 6.70
CA ARG A 271 -13.46 -8.64 7.35
C ARG A 271 -14.41 -8.65 8.56
N GLY A 272 -14.78 -7.46 9.05
CA GLY A 272 -15.72 -7.28 10.14
C GLY A 272 -17.16 -6.88 9.74
N GLN A 273 -17.43 -6.39 8.54
CA GLN A 273 -18.79 -5.89 8.21
C GLN A 273 -19.82 -7.00 7.93
N PHE A 274 -19.36 -8.22 7.64
CA PHE A 274 -20.25 -9.34 7.31
C PHE A 274 -20.39 -10.37 8.43
N ALA A 275 -19.51 -10.35 9.44
CA ALA A 275 -19.55 -11.30 10.57
C ALA A 275 -20.94 -11.31 11.25
N ASP A 276 -21.53 -10.13 11.45
CA ASP A 276 -22.87 -10.00 12.04
C ASP A 276 -23.97 -10.69 11.22
N ARG A 277 -23.83 -10.74 9.88
CA ARG A 277 -24.84 -11.31 8.97
C ARG A 277 -24.82 -12.84 8.94
N PHE A 278 -23.68 -13.45 9.23
CA PHE A 278 -23.50 -14.91 9.25
C PHE A 278 -23.40 -15.49 10.66
N SER A 279 -23.59 -14.65 11.69
CA SER A 279 -23.57 -15.02 13.12
C SER A 279 -24.29 -16.34 13.42
N GLN A 280 -25.54 -16.49 12.97
CA GLN A 280 -26.33 -17.72 13.19
C GLN A 280 -25.73 -18.95 12.50
N LEU A 281 -25.14 -18.80 11.31
CA LEU A 281 -24.52 -19.92 10.60
C LEU A 281 -23.20 -20.32 11.27
N CYS A 282 -22.41 -19.34 11.72
CA CYS A 282 -21.20 -19.58 12.49
C CYS A 282 -21.50 -20.34 13.78
N GLU A 283 -22.52 -19.93 14.55
CA GLU A 283 -22.96 -20.63 15.76
C GLU A 283 -23.36 -22.09 15.48
N VAL A 284 -24.04 -22.36 14.37
CA VAL A 284 -24.40 -23.73 13.98
C VAL A 284 -23.16 -24.56 13.64
N ILE A 285 -22.19 -23.99 12.91
CA ILE A 285 -20.94 -24.70 12.57
C ILE A 285 -20.13 -25.00 13.83
N GLU A 286 -20.08 -24.07 14.77
CA GLU A 286 -19.44 -24.27 16.07
C GLU A 286 -20.13 -25.36 16.91
N GLN A 287 -21.46 -25.45 16.86
CA GLN A 287 -22.22 -26.52 17.53
C GLN A 287 -21.93 -27.89 16.91
N ILE A 288 -21.85 -27.98 15.58
CA ILE A 288 -21.49 -29.22 14.87
C ILE A 288 -20.07 -29.66 15.23
N ALA A 289 -19.17 -28.70 15.44
CA ALA A 289 -17.78 -28.96 15.85
C ALA A 289 -17.64 -29.47 17.29
N GLN A 290 -18.71 -29.50 18.10
CA GLN A 290 -18.70 -30.10 19.43
C GLN A 290 -18.89 -31.63 19.39
N GLU A 291 -19.25 -32.20 18.24
CA GLU A 291 -19.37 -33.65 18.08
C GLU A 291 -17.98 -34.32 18.13
N PRO A 292 -17.85 -35.49 18.79
CA PRO A 292 -16.56 -36.11 19.10
C PRO A 292 -15.75 -36.54 17.87
N ASP A 293 -16.39 -36.66 16.71
CA ASP A 293 -15.78 -37.10 15.45
C ASP A 293 -15.47 -35.92 14.48
N ILE A 294 -15.66 -34.67 14.90
CA ILE A 294 -15.49 -33.49 14.06
C ILE A 294 -14.48 -32.54 14.69
N THR A 295 -13.53 -32.05 13.89
CA THR A 295 -12.58 -31.02 14.31
C THR A 295 -12.68 -29.83 13.35
N LEU A 296 -13.09 -28.68 13.87
CA LEU A 296 -13.13 -27.43 13.12
C LEU A 296 -11.70 -26.88 12.96
N VAL A 297 -11.21 -26.83 11.73
CA VAL A 297 -9.85 -26.37 11.41
C VAL A 297 -9.79 -24.85 11.28
N SER A 298 -10.73 -24.26 10.55
CA SER A 298 -10.93 -22.81 10.48
C SER A 298 -12.38 -22.47 10.18
N LEU A 299 -12.78 -21.25 10.50
CA LEU A 299 -14.09 -20.70 10.18
C LEU A 299 -13.90 -19.25 9.75
N ASP A 300 -13.98 -19.01 8.45
CA ASP A 300 -13.67 -17.72 7.84
C ASP A 300 -14.86 -17.20 7.03
N VAL A 301 -15.29 -15.97 7.31
CA VAL A 301 -16.30 -15.25 6.52
C VAL A 301 -15.58 -14.25 5.63
N ASN A 302 -15.51 -14.57 4.35
CA ASN A 302 -14.89 -13.70 3.34
C ASN A 302 -15.99 -13.14 2.41
N PRO A 303 -15.85 -11.91 1.91
CA PRO A 303 -16.76 -11.45 0.88
C PRO A 303 -16.53 -12.21 -0.44
N LEU A 304 -17.48 -12.05 -1.35
CA LEU A 304 -17.39 -12.69 -2.65
C LEU A 304 -16.30 -12.01 -3.49
N PRO A 305 -15.49 -12.80 -4.22
CA PRO A 305 -14.49 -12.24 -5.11
C PRO A 305 -15.15 -11.34 -6.15
N SER A 306 -14.55 -10.18 -6.41
CA SER A 306 -15.02 -9.28 -7.45
C SER A 306 -14.88 -9.94 -8.83
N VAL A 307 -16.00 -10.12 -9.52
CA VAL A 307 -16.04 -10.63 -10.90
C VAL A 307 -16.33 -9.48 -11.86
N LEU A 308 -15.51 -9.34 -12.90
CA LEU A 308 -15.64 -8.30 -13.92
C LEU A 308 -17.05 -8.30 -14.53
N ARG A 309 -17.63 -7.10 -14.70
CA ARG A 309 -18.97 -6.86 -15.30
C ARG A 309 -20.15 -7.44 -14.51
N CYS A 310 -19.93 -7.90 -13.28
CA CYS A 310 -20.93 -8.58 -12.48
C CYS A 310 -21.04 -7.92 -11.10
N SER A 311 -22.20 -7.38 -10.76
CA SER A 311 -22.45 -6.72 -9.47
C SER A 311 -22.99 -7.65 -8.38
N TYR A 312 -23.08 -8.97 -8.62
CA TYR A 312 -23.62 -9.91 -7.62
C TYR A 312 -22.72 -10.09 -6.39
N HIS A 313 -21.45 -9.70 -6.48
CA HIS A 313 -20.56 -9.65 -5.31
C HIS A 313 -20.88 -8.46 -4.38
N MET A 314 -21.68 -7.50 -4.84
CA MET A 314 -22.16 -6.36 -4.05
C MET A 314 -23.53 -6.67 -3.46
N ILE A 315 -23.75 -6.26 -2.21
CA ILE A 315 -25.07 -6.25 -1.57
C ILE A 315 -25.85 -5.03 -2.10
N GLY A 316 -27.05 -5.27 -2.62
CA GLY A 316 -28.00 -4.23 -3.03
C GLY A 316 -28.69 -3.52 -1.87
#